data_AF-A0A0F0GUN3-F1
#
_entry.id   AF-A0A0F0GUN3-F1
#
_cell.length_a   1.000
_cell.length_b   1.000
_cell.length_c   1.000
_cell.angle_alpha   90.00
_cell.angle_beta   90.00
_cell.angle_gamma   90.00
#
_symmetry.space_group_name_H-M   'P 1'
#
loop_
_entity.id
_entity.type
_entity.pdbx_description
1 polymer ?
#
loop_
_entity_poly.entity_id
_entity_poly.type
_entity_poly.pdbx_seq_one_letter_code
_entity_poly.pdbx_strand_id
1 'polypeptide(L)'
;MLSKDGRKSDLRRRLASGALACGAATALVLGLATPASAKTVGQITNWAPGYVFKSASPSKEEVFKTIWATAWRGCRIESNATKSVELTNFQQSGPRGLVISWWNCRDTK
;
A
#
# COMPACT_ATOMS: atom_id res chain seq x y z
N MET A 1 49.17 21.00 32.33
CA MET A 1 48.70 20.46 33.62
C MET A 1 47.88 19.22 33.36
N LEU A 2 48.30 18.11 34.01
CA LEU A 2 47.64 16.80 34.21
C LEU A 2 46.94 16.14 33.00
N SER A 3 47.54 15.09 32.43
CA SER A 3 47.40 13.66 32.84
C SER A 3 46.13 13.05 32.23
N LYS A 4 46.10 11.84 31.69
CA LYS A 4 46.97 10.68 31.90
C LYS A 4 46.57 9.61 30.89
N ASP A 5 47.52 8.73 30.57
CA ASP A 5 47.34 7.28 30.38
C ASP A 5 46.06 6.78 29.70
N GLY A 6 46.13 6.06 28.59
CA GLY A 6 47.17 5.10 28.28
C GLY A 6 46.54 3.84 27.70
N ARG A 7 47.41 2.87 27.43
CA ARG A 7 47.12 1.54 26.85
C ARG A 7 46.74 1.58 25.38
N LYS A 8 47.74 1.65 24.49
CA LYS A 8 48.60 0.49 24.12
C LYS A 8 47.77 -0.77 23.97
N SER A 9 47.75 -1.24 22.73
CA SER A 9 48.11 -2.62 22.41
C SER A 9 47.16 -3.64 23.03
N ASP A 10 46.30 -4.26 22.25
CA ASP A 10 46.72 -5.36 21.41
C ASP A 10 45.42 -5.84 20.77
N LEU A 11 45.38 -5.99 19.44
CA LEU A 11 44.74 -7.13 18.76
C LEU A 11 44.66 -6.83 17.25
N ARG A 12 45.83 -6.82 16.61
CA ARG A 12 46.00 -7.17 15.19
C ARG A 12 45.68 -8.67 14.92
N ARG A 13 44.70 -9.25 15.61
CA ARG A 13 44.36 -10.68 15.51
C ARG A 13 42.87 -10.87 15.70
N ARG A 14 42.13 -10.68 14.61
CA ARG A 14 41.00 -11.53 14.18
C ARG A 14 40.43 -10.94 12.88
N LEU A 15 41.22 -11.13 11.83
CA LEU A 15 40.67 -11.32 10.50
C LEU A 15 39.69 -12.49 10.54
N ALA A 16 38.59 -12.36 9.78
CA ALA A 16 37.73 -13.42 9.30
C ALA A 16 37.01 -14.27 10.36
N SER A 17 35.76 -13.90 10.65
CA SER A 17 34.58 -14.79 10.75
C SER A 17 33.58 -14.18 11.72
N GLY A 18 32.48 -13.66 11.17
CA GLY A 18 31.41 -13.02 11.91
C GLY A 18 30.72 -11.99 11.03
N ALA A 19 30.10 -12.46 9.96
CA ALA A 19 29.42 -11.60 9.01
C ALA A 19 28.22 -10.89 9.65
N LEU A 20 28.18 -9.58 9.38
CA LEU A 20 26.98 -8.76 9.22
C LEU A 20 26.16 -8.46 10.49
N ALA A 21 26.68 -7.62 11.37
CA ALA A 21 25.84 -6.80 12.22
C ALA A 21 26.56 -5.57 12.76
N CYS A 22 25.88 -4.43 12.70
CA CYS A 22 26.11 -3.20 13.46
C CYS A 22 27.42 -2.43 13.20
N GLY A 23 27.31 -1.31 12.48
CA GLY A 23 28.36 -0.29 12.41
C GLY A 23 27.94 0.93 11.58
N ALA A 24 27.49 1.97 12.28
CA ALA A 24 26.97 3.22 11.76
C ALA A 24 28.02 4.09 11.04
N ALA A 25 27.60 4.89 10.04
CA ALA A 25 27.97 6.31 9.92
C ALA A 25 27.42 6.96 8.64
N THR A 26 26.29 7.64 8.72
CA THR A 26 26.15 9.07 8.35
C THR A 26 24.79 9.56 8.83
N ALA A 27 24.74 10.71 9.49
CA ALA A 27 23.49 11.32 9.94
C ALA A 27 22.61 11.66 8.73
N LEU A 28 21.57 10.85 8.49
CA LEU A 28 20.49 11.16 7.58
C LEU A 28 19.24 11.41 8.42
N VAL A 29 18.80 12.65 8.37
CA VAL A 29 17.60 13.18 9.01
C VAL A 29 16.43 12.23 8.77
N LEU A 30 15.86 11.74 9.88
CA LEU A 30 14.42 11.63 10.14
C LEU A 30 13.54 11.50 8.89
N GLY A 31 13.38 10.27 8.45
CA GLY A 31 12.36 9.89 7.49
C GLY A 31 11.88 8.51 7.84
N LEU A 32 11.21 8.37 8.99
CA LEU A 32 10.14 7.37 9.07
C LEU A 32 9.26 7.68 7.88
N ALA A 33 9.49 7.00 6.76
CA ALA A 33 8.47 6.76 5.77
C ALA A 33 7.45 5.89 6.49
N THR A 34 6.69 6.54 7.38
CA THR A 34 5.30 6.19 7.62
C THR A 34 4.78 5.93 6.21
N PRO A 35 4.26 4.73 5.90
CA PRO A 35 3.53 4.58 4.66
C PRO A 35 2.53 5.73 4.69
N ALA A 36 2.69 6.70 3.79
CA ALA A 36 1.85 7.89 3.78
C ALA A 36 0.44 7.36 3.84
N SER A 37 -0.20 7.52 5.00
CA SER A 37 -1.39 6.75 5.34
C SER A 37 -2.38 7.08 4.25
N ALA A 38 -2.62 6.10 3.37
CA ALA A 38 -3.24 6.33 2.08
C ALA A 38 -4.58 7.01 2.32
N LYS A 39 -4.67 8.31 2.05
CA LYS A 39 -5.79 9.11 2.51
C LYS A 39 -6.95 8.81 1.58
N THR A 40 -8.07 8.38 2.15
CA THR A 40 -9.32 8.32 1.40
C THR A 40 -9.74 9.76 1.10
N VAL A 41 -9.67 10.13 -0.17
CA VAL A 41 -10.06 11.46 -0.69
C VAL A 41 -11.49 11.50 -1.20
N GLY A 42 -12.15 10.34 -1.28
CA GLY A 42 -13.55 10.23 -1.67
C GLY A 42 -14.04 8.80 -1.55
N GLN A 43 -15.36 8.63 -1.61
CA GLN A 43 -16.00 7.32 -1.66
C GLN A 43 -17.08 7.35 -2.73
N ILE A 44 -17.14 6.29 -3.53
CA ILE A 44 -18.19 6.15 -4.55
C ILE A 44 -18.93 4.83 -4.39
N THR A 45 -20.19 4.84 -4.81
CA THR A 45 -20.96 3.62 -5.04
C THR A 45 -21.15 3.46 -6.54
N ASN A 46 -20.75 2.32 -7.08
CA ASN A 46 -20.89 2.02 -8.49
C ASN A 46 -21.95 0.94 -8.70
N TRP A 47 -22.91 1.25 -9.58
CA TRP A 47 -24.03 0.41 -9.95
C TRP A 47 -23.80 -0.11 -11.38
N ALA A 48 -23.52 -1.39 -11.49
CA ALA A 48 -23.04 -2.00 -12.73
C ALA A 48 -24.05 -3.07 -13.20
N PRO A 49 -25.03 -2.70 -14.06
CA PRO A 49 -26.01 -3.66 -14.58
C PRO A 49 -25.40 -4.53 -15.68
N GLY A 50 -25.89 -5.76 -15.81
CA GLY A 50 -25.64 -6.60 -16.98
C GLY A 50 -24.28 -7.33 -17.02
N TYR A 51 -23.50 -7.26 -15.95
CA TYR A 51 -22.30 -8.10 -15.83
C TYR A 51 -22.71 -9.54 -15.52
N VAL A 52 -22.34 -10.44 -16.43
CA VAL A 52 -22.53 -11.88 -16.24
C VAL A 52 -21.24 -12.46 -15.70
N PHE A 53 -21.21 -12.71 -14.40
CA PHE A 53 -20.11 -13.45 -13.79
C PHE A 53 -20.28 -14.93 -14.11
N LYS A 54 -19.15 -15.63 -14.28
CA LYS A 54 -19.21 -17.08 -14.54
C LYS A 54 -19.64 -17.85 -13.29
N SER A 55 -19.39 -17.29 -12.12
CA SER A 55 -19.79 -17.82 -10.82
C SER A 55 -21.02 -17.10 -10.28
N ALA A 56 -21.90 -17.83 -9.58
CA ALA A 56 -22.97 -17.24 -8.79
C ALA A 56 -22.43 -16.40 -7.61
N SER A 57 -21.17 -16.64 -7.21
CA SER A 57 -20.43 -15.91 -6.19
C SER A 57 -19.02 -15.60 -6.71
N PRO A 58 -18.83 -14.52 -7.49
CA PRO A 58 -17.52 -14.12 -8.01
C PRO A 58 -16.61 -13.69 -6.87
N SER A 59 -15.30 -13.84 -7.09
CA SER A 59 -14.32 -13.35 -6.13
C SER A 59 -14.24 -11.82 -6.17
N LYS A 60 -13.75 -11.20 -5.08
CA LYS A 60 -13.42 -9.77 -5.06
C LYS A 60 -12.50 -9.37 -6.22
N GLU A 61 -11.59 -10.25 -6.61
CA GLU A 61 -10.64 -10.00 -7.69
C GLU A 61 -11.33 -9.99 -9.07
N GLU A 62 -12.27 -10.91 -9.31
CA GLU A 62 -13.07 -10.93 -10.54
C GLU A 62 -13.95 -9.68 -10.64
N VAL A 63 -14.62 -9.30 -9.55
CA VAL A 63 -15.42 -8.08 -9.46
C VAL A 63 -14.54 -6.85 -9.70
N PHE A 64 -13.38 -6.77 -9.04
CA PHE A 64 -12.44 -5.68 -9.21
C PHE A 64 -12.05 -5.55 -10.68
N LYS A 65 -11.53 -6.61 -11.31
CA LYS A 65 -11.13 -6.58 -12.74
C LYS A 65 -12.25 -6.14 -13.66
N THR A 66 -13.48 -6.52 -13.34
CA THR A 66 -14.66 -6.29 -14.18
C THR A 66 -15.15 -4.85 -14.12
N ILE A 67 -15.17 -4.23 -12.93
CA ILE A 67 -15.78 -2.90 -12.72
C ILE A 67 -14.79 -1.82 -12.26
N TRP A 68 -13.49 -2.14 -12.20
CA TRP A 68 -12.43 -1.21 -11.82
C TRP A 68 -12.39 0.02 -12.72
N ALA A 69 -12.55 -0.13 -14.04
CA ALA A 69 -12.51 1.01 -14.96
C ALA A 69 -13.61 2.04 -14.65
N THR A 70 -14.81 1.56 -14.33
CA THR A 70 -15.94 2.40 -13.94
C THR A 70 -15.69 3.06 -12.59
N ALA A 71 -15.16 2.31 -11.63
CA ALA A 71 -14.81 2.85 -10.32
C ALA A 71 -13.69 3.91 -10.41
N TRP A 72 -12.65 3.65 -11.20
CA TRP A 72 -11.56 4.58 -11.48
C TRP A 72 -12.08 5.90 -12.05
N ARG A 73 -12.95 5.82 -13.07
CA ARG A 73 -13.57 7.00 -13.67
C ARG A 73 -14.44 7.74 -12.65
N GLY A 74 -15.26 7.03 -11.88
CA GLY A 74 -16.10 7.62 -10.84
C GLY A 74 -15.27 8.36 -9.79
N CYS A 75 -14.20 7.74 -9.30
CA CYS A 75 -13.33 8.36 -8.31
C CYS A 75 -12.57 9.56 -8.84
N ARG A 76 -12.24 9.60 -10.14
CA ARG A 76 -11.61 10.76 -10.78
C ARG A 76 -12.58 11.91 -10.99
N ILE A 77 -13.88 11.63 -11.16
CA ILE A 77 -14.94 12.65 -11.19
C ILE A 77 -15.15 13.21 -9.77
N GLU A 78 -15.22 12.33 -8.77
CA GLU A 78 -15.39 12.71 -7.37
C GLU A 78 -14.20 13.51 -6.85
N SER A 79 -12.98 13.07 -7.16
CA SER A 79 -11.75 13.74 -6.74
C SER A 79 -10.65 13.63 -7.80
N ASN A 80 -10.22 14.79 -8.30
CA ASN A 80 -9.05 14.90 -9.19
C ASN A 80 -7.73 14.46 -8.52
N ALA A 81 -7.70 14.39 -7.19
CA ALA A 81 -6.55 13.92 -6.42
C ALA A 81 -6.45 12.38 -6.37
N THR A 82 -7.45 11.64 -6.86
CA THR A 82 -7.44 10.17 -6.90
C THR A 82 -6.24 9.65 -7.71
N LYS A 83 -5.46 8.75 -7.09
CA LYS A 83 -4.30 8.04 -7.65
C LYS A 83 -4.43 6.50 -7.59
N SER A 84 -5.25 5.96 -6.70
CA SER A 84 -5.69 4.56 -6.73
C SER A 84 -7.14 4.43 -6.27
N VAL A 85 -7.70 3.24 -6.47
CA VAL A 85 -9.03 2.87 -6.00
C VAL A 85 -8.96 1.54 -5.30
N GLU A 86 -9.75 1.40 -4.24
CA GLU A 86 -9.84 0.19 -3.44
C GLU A 86 -11.30 -0.24 -3.35
N LEU A 87 -11.56 -1.50 -3.71
CA LEU A 87 -12.87 -2.12 -3.54
C LEU A 87 -13.06 -2.48 -2.07
N THR A 88 -13.98 -1.82 -1.38
CA THR A 88 -14.25 -2.10 0.04
C THR A 88 -15.25 -3.24 0.19
N ASN A 89 -16.33 -3.19 -0.59
CA ASN A 89 -17.38 -4.18 -0.56
C ASN A 89 -18.07 -4.28 -1.93
N PHE A 90 -18.75 -5.39 -2.17
CA PHE A 90 -19.66 -5.54 -3.28
C PHE A 90 -20.82 -6.45 -2.91
N GLN A 91 -21.95 -6.25 -3.57
CA GLN A 91 -23.10 -7.13 -3.56
C GLN A 91 -23.49 -7.43 -5.00
N GLN A 92 -23.89 -8.67 -5.23
CA GLN A 92 -24.40 -9.11 -6.52
C GLN A 92 -25.80 -9.67 -6.33
N SER A 93 -26.72 -9.24 -7.19
CA SER A 93 -28.05 -9.81 -7.27
C SER A 93 -28.07 -10.94 -8.31
N GLY A 94 -27.93 -12.20 -7.89
CA GLY A 94 -28.03 -13.37 -8.77
C GLY A 94 -26.95 -13.48 -9.87
N PRO A 95 -26.90 -14.58 -10.62
CA PRO A 95 -25.77 -14.90 -11.52
C PRO A 95 -25.63 -13.98 -12.75
N ARG A 96 -26.67 -13.22 -13.11
CA ARG A 96 -26.66 -12.26 -14.23
C ARG A 96 -27.09 -10.85 -13.83
N GLY A 97 -27.19 -10.57 -12.54
CA GLY A 97 -27.82 -9.33 -12.10
C GLY A 97 -26.83 -8.26 -11.67
N LEU A 98 -27.43 -7.25 -11.08
CA LEU A 98 -26.79 -5.99 -10.75
C LEU A 98 -25.66 -6.19 -9.74
N VAL A 99 -24.49 -5.64 -10.05
CA VAL A 99 -23.42 -5.47 -9.06
C VAL A 99 -23.52 -4.07 -8.48
N ILE A 100 -23.57 -4.02 -7.15
CA ILE A 100 -23.40 -2.80 -6.38
C ILE A 100 -22.05 -2.91 -5.71
N SER A 101 -21.18 -1.93 -5.91
CA SER A 101 -19.82 -1.96 -5.35
C SER A 101 -19.46 -0.63 -4.72
N TRP A 102 -18.74 -0.70 -3.61
CA TRP A 102 -18.30 0.47 -2.84
C TRP A 102 -16.79 0.59 -2.95
N TRP A 103 -16.34 1.81 -3.22
CA TRP A 103 -14.94 2.09 -3.51
C TRP A 103 -14.44 3.27 -2.70
N ASN A 104 -13.23 3.12 -2.17
CA ASN A 104 -12.45 4.23 -1.65
C ASN A 104 -11.58 4.78 -2.78
N CYS A 105 -11.64 6.09 -2.98
CA CYS A 105 -10.74 6.84 -3.83
C CYS A 105 -9.55 7.27 -2.97
N ARG A 106 -8.34 6.84 -3.32
CA ARG A 106 -7.13 7.09 -2.53
C ARG A 106 -6.17 8.01 -3.30
N ASP A 107 -5.46 8.87 -2.59
CA ASP A 107 -4.47 9.79 -3.15
C ASP A 107 -3.05 9.20 -3.27
N THR A 108 -2.90 7.93 -2.93
CA THR A 108 -1.68 7.13 -3.06
C THR A 108 -1.91 5.99 -4.06
N LYS A 109 -0.83 5.32 -4.49
CA LYS A 109 -0.89 4.13 -5.33
C LYS A 109 -0.89 2.86 -4.50
#